data_AF-A0A4Q6FUJ7-F1
#
_entry.id   AF-A0A4Q6FUJ7-F1
#
_cell.length_a   1.000
_cell.length_b   1.000
_cell.length_c   1.000
_cell.angle_alpha   90.00
_cell.angle_beta   90.00
_cell.angle_gamma   90.00
#
_symmetry.space_group_name_H-M   'P 1'
#
loop_
_entity.id
_entity.type
_entity.pdbx_description
1 polymer ?
#
loop_
_entity_poly.entity_id
_entity_poly.type
_entity_poly.pdbx_seq_one_letter_code
_entity_poly.pdbx_strand_id
1 'polypeptide(L)'
;MDARGVAWNVLIPGCDHDVYDFAGIGPYERMLKNLDDGFPKSVFTLWGANHNFFNSEWQVSDAPHSCEGSQEPLWDVDAEPLPWAFSSYDKLARAGLKGSETQVKFAQALMMAFFDAHLSGHAEWQHIFDPQYRLPSQLSSLAKTSREYFVGTNSRAVLNADKVGSSGLVQDGLSAQTLLMHLADELKLMEKALADYAASGASPNIYQAALAEGQTIHPALVITGSELSAETLRKINLPLEGANDLKGIWTLDMSLAVRKDCYGFDRAMTIDCERPDVEAEFEVALELADGRVTAPVSIRDYVKLDNFHSRFFAQLRMESIGSGKKRIDYTYLPFLYQSARFELSDFGVKESDSIKSVVISFQSKKAIALAVESIRLSKKD
;
A
#
# COMPACT_ATOMS: atom_id res chain seq x y z
N MET A 1 21.50 -4.87 7.39
CA MET A 1 21.31 -4.57 8.82
C MET A 1 19.92 -5.06 9.16
N ASP A 2 19.82 -5.90 10.19
CA ASP A 2 18.59 -6.49 10.69
C ASP A 2 18.47 -6.04 12.16
N ALA A 3 17.77 -4.94 12.42
CA ALA A 3 17.77 -4.24 13.71
C ALA A 3 16.89 -4.95 14.76
N ARG A 4 17.27 -6.17 15.12
CA ARG A 4 16.59 -6.97 16.14
C ARG A 4 16.73 -6.34 17.53
N GLY A 5 15.64 -6.34 18.29
CA GLY A 5 15.59 -5.78 19.64
C GLY A 5 15.52 -4.25 19.67
N VAL A 6 15.06 -3.65 18.57
CA VAL A 6 14.99 -2.18 18.42
C VAL A 6 13.64 -1.81 17.80
N ALA A 7 13.03 -0.75 18.32
CA ALA A 7 11.91 -0.10 17.66
C ALA A 7 12.37 0.45 16.31
N TRP A 8 11.54 0.34 15.27
CA TRP A 8 11.89 0.83 13.94
C TRP A 8 10.73 1.59 13.35
N ASN A 9 11.01 2.79 12.84
CA ASN A 9 10.11 3.53 11.99
C ASN A 9 10.84 3.94 10.71
N VAL A 10 10.14 3.89 9.58
CA VAL A 10 10.58 4.55 8.36
C VAL A 10 9.56 5.63 7.97
N LEU A 11 10.06 6.83 7.70
CA LEU A 11 9.27 7.92 7.13
C LEU A 11 9.40 7.87 5.61
N ILE A 12 8.28 7.67 4.91
CA ILE A 12 8.23 7.56 3.45
C ILE A 12 7.56 8.81 2.87
N PRO A 13 8.21 9.50 1.91
CA PRO A 13 7.61 10.58 1.16
C PRO A 13 6.64 10.02 0.11
N GLY A 14 5.43 10.57 0.05
CA GLY A 14 4.40 10.13 -0.88
C GLY A 14 4.44 10.81 -2.25
N CYS A 15 5.38 11.72 -2.50
CA CYS A 15 5.54 12.42 -3.77
C CYS A 15 7.03 12.66 -4.02
N ASP A 16 7.71 11.60 -4.45
CA ASP A 16 9.16 11.57 -4.66
C ASP A 16 9.49 11.22 -6.10
N HIS A 17 10.55 11.78 -6.68
CA HIS A 17 10.83 11.64 -8.10
C HIS A 17 11.99 10.71 -8.42
N ASP A 18 13.12 10.79 -7.72
CA ASP A 18 14.22 9.86 -7.92
C ASP A 18 13.97 8.51 -7.21
N VAL A 19 13.16 8.50 -6.15
CA VAL A 19 12.67 7.30 -5.43
C VAL A 19 11.13 7.20 -5.47
N TYR A 20 10.56 7.35 -6.66
CA TYR A 20 9.11 7.25 -6.91
C TYR A 20 8.51 5.84 -6.65
N ASP A 21 9.38 4.84 -6.50
CA ASP A 21 9.03 3.43 -6.30
C ASP A 21 8.94 3.02 -4.82
N PHE A 22 9.09 3.99 -3.90
CA PHE A 22 9.10 3.74 -2.46
C PHE A 22 10.15 2.72 -2.01
N ALA A 23 11.28 2.59 -2.72
CA ALA A 23 12.35 1.65 -2.36
C ALA A 23 12.85 1.78 -0.91
N GLY A 24 12.61 2.94 -0.27
CA GLY A 24 12.81 3.18 1.16
C GLY A 24 12.04 2.23 2.09
N ILE A 25 11.03 1.50 1.62
CA ILE A 25 10.34 0.49 2.43
C ILE A 25 11.17 -0.79 2.62
N GLY A 26 12.11 -1.11 1.73
CA GLY A 26 12.90 -2.35 1.78
C GLY A 26 13.61 -2.61 3.12
N PRO A 27 14.22 -1.61 3.78
CA PRO A 27 14.68 -1.74 5.16
C PRO A 27 13.61 -2.18 6.16
N TYR A 28 12.43 -1.57 6.11
CA TYR A 28 11.31 -1.94 6.98
C TYR A 28 10.85 -3.38 6.72
N GLU A 29 10.75 -3.80 5.46
CA GLU A 29 10.41 -5.18 5.09
C GLU A 29 11.39 -6.21 5.67
N ARG A 30 12.69 -5.87 5.75
CA ARG A 30 13.67 -6.72 6.43
C ARG A 30 13.45 -6.76 7.94
N MET A 31 13.00 -5.65 8.55
CA MET A 31 12.71 -5.62 9.98
C MET A 31 11.51 -6.49 10.35
N LEU A 32 10.53 -6.62 9.46
CA LEU A 32 9.38 -7.51 9.65
C LEU A 32 9.77 -9.00 9.77
N LYS A 33 10.99 -9.37 9.37
CA LYS A 33 11.52 -10.73 9.59
C LYS A 33 11.88 -11.00 11.06
N ASN A 34 11.96 -9.96 11.90
CA ASN A 34 12.30 -10.03 13.32
C ASN A 34 11.15 -9.57 14.24
N LEU A 35 9.90 -9.88 13.86
CA LEU A 35 8.71 -9.48 14.63
C LEU A 35 8.64 -10.11 16.05
N ASP A 36 9.42 -11.15 16.32
CA ASP A 36 9.47 -11.84 17.62
C ASP A 36 10.25 -11.07 18.71
N ASP A 37 10.85 -9.92 18.38
CA ASP A 37 11.68 -9.15 19.31
C ASP A 37 10.89 -8.26 20.29
N GLY A 38 9.59 -8.09 20.07
CA GLY A 38 8.69 -7.33 20.94
C GLY A 38 8.77 -5.82 20.80
N PHE A 39 9.49 -5.31 19.81
CA PHE A 39 9.59 -3.88 19.53
C PHE A 39 8.76 -3.50 18.30
N PRO A 40 8.10 -2.33 18.32
CA PRO A 40 7.26 -1.88 17.22
C PRO A 40 8.08 -1.70 15.94
N LYS A 41 7.49 -2.11 14.82
CA LYS A 41 7.98 -1.84 13.46
C LYS A 41 6.88 -1.08 12.75
N SER A 42 7.21 0.07 12.16
CA SER A 42 6.21 0.92 11.51
C SER A 42 6.72 1.62 10.24
N VAL A 43 5.78 1.92 9.36
CA VAL A 43 5.93 2.83 8.23
C VAL A 43 5.03 4.02 8.49
N PHE A 44 5.57 5.22 8.33
CA PHE A 44 4.80 6.45 8.33
C PHE A 44 4.94 7.10 6.96
N THR A 45 3.87 7.14 6.18
CA THR A 45 3.87 7.78 4.87
C THR A 45 3.29 9.18 4.99
N LEU A 46 4.05 10.18 4.55
CA LEU A 46 3.58 11.56 4.43
C LEU A 46 3.23 11.86 2.97
N TRP A 47 1.94 11.87 2.65
CA TRP A 47 1.51 12.06 1.27
C TRP A 47 1.76 13.49 0.80
N GLY A 48 2.27 13.63 -0.41
CA GLY A 48 2.68 14.92 -0.97
C GLY A 48 4.02 15.42 -0.48
N ALA A 49 4.75 14.66 0.34
CA ALA A 49 6.11 15.02 0.74
C ALA A 49 7.15 14.54 -0.28
N ASN A 50 8.28 15.25 -0.34
CA ASN A 50 9.47 14.89 -1.12
C ASN A 50 10.63 14.66 -0.14
N HIS A 51 11.43 13.61 -0.36
CA HIS A 51 12.45 13.20 0.61
C HIS A 51 13.48 14.30 0.90
N ASN A 52 13.79 15.17 -0.06
CA ASN A 52 14.77 16.24 0.13
C ASN A 52 14.36 17.18 1.26
N PHE A 53 13.07 17.43 1.42
CA PHE A 53 12.54 18.32 2.47
C PHE A 53 12.41 17.67 3.84
N PHE A 54 12.74 16.38 3.97
CA PHE A 54 13.02 15.79 5.29
C PHE A 54 14.42 16.14 5.79
N ASN A 55 15.32 16.58 4.89
CA ASN A 55 16.63 17.07 5.27
C ASN A 55 16.58 18.59 5.56
N SER A 56 17.43 19.05 6.49
CA SER A 56 17.66 20.48 6.74
C SER A 56 18.50 21.17 5.64
N GLU A 57 19.20 20.40 4.81
CA GLU A 57 20.20 20.90 3.85
C GLU A 57 19.68 21.02 2.41
N TRP A 58 18.77 20.14 1.98
CA TRP A 58 18.25 20.15 0.61
C TRP A 58 16.90 20.86 0.55
N GLN A 59 16.94 22.10 0.05
CA GLN A 59 15.75 22.96 -0.06
C GLN A 59 15.29 23.15 -1.52
N VAL A 60 15.83 22.37 -2.45
CA VAL A 60 15.45 22.41 -3.87
C VAL A 60 14.71 21.13 -4.21
N SER A 61 13.54 21.26 -4.84
CA SER A 61 12.80 20.10 -5.34
C SER A 61 13.54 19.45 -6.50
N ASP A 62 13.73 18.15 -6.43
CA ASP A 62 14.10 17.27 -7.54
C ASP A 62 12.90 16.58 -8.19
N ALA A 63 11.69 16.83 -7.66
CA ALA A 63 10.42 16.38 -8.18
C ALA A 63 9.73 17.52 -8.93
N PRO A 64 9.89 17.60 -10.27
CA PRO A 64 9.31 18.65 -11.11
C PRO A 64 7.87 18.36 -11.53
N HIS A 65 7.32 17.19 -11.20
CA HIS A 65 6.01 16.75 -11.65
C HIS A 65 4.93 17.03 -10.61
N SER A 66 3.73 17.33 -11.08
CA SER A 66 2.54 17.38 -10.22
C SER A 66 2.18 15.95 -9.83
N CYS A 67 2.43 15.59 -8.57
CA CYS A 67 1.69 14.51 -7.96
C CYS A 67 0.22 14.92 -7.78
N GLU A 68 -0.69 13.95 -7.82
CA GLU A 68 -2.13 14.21 -7.88
C GLU A 68 -2.87 13.63 -6.68
N GLY A 69 -4.07 14.15 -6.41
CA GLY A 69 -5.00 13.61 -5.43
C GLY A 69 -4.45 13.68 -4.01
N SER A 70 -4.21 12.53 -3.37
CA SER A 70 -3.65 12.52 -2.02
C SER A 70 -2.16 12.82 -1.98
N GLN A 71 -1.45 12.70 -3.11
CA GLN A 71 -0.04 13.01 -3.24
C GLN A 71 0.23 14.45 -3.66
N GLU A 72 -0.78 15.33 -3.73
CA GLU A 72 -0.59 16.75 -4.06
C GLU A 72 0.60 17.36 -3.29
N PRO A 73 1.57 18.00 -3.97
CA PRO A 73 2.82 18.43 -3.35
C PRO A 73 2.63 19.35 -2.14
N LEU A 74 3.42 19.08 -1.08
CA LEU A 74 3.48 19.86 0.16
C LEU A 74 4.59 20.93 0.12
N TRP A 75 5.11 21.26 -1.05
CA TRP A 75 6.16 22.26 -1.25
C TRP A 75 5.82 23.15 -2.44
N ASP A 76 6.51 24.28 -2.54
CA ASP A 76 6.40 25.19 -3.67
C ASP A 76 7.16 24.63 -4.89
N VAL A 77 6.42 24.11 -5.87
CA VAL A 77 6.97 23.59 -7.14
C VAL A 77 7.41 24.72 -8.08
N ASP A 78 7.19 25.99 -7.72
CA ASP A 78 7.64 27.18 -8.44
C ASP A 78 8.81 27.90 -7.72
N ALA A 79 9.38 27.32 -6.65
CA ALA A 79 10.50 27.92 -5.93
C ALA A 79 11.77 28.03 -6.80
N GLU A 80 12.28 29.24 -6.97
CA GLU A 80 13.54 29.52 -7.68
C GLU A 80 14.77 29.14 -6.83
N PRO A 81 15.85 28.58 -7.42
CA PRO A 81 15.97 28.22 -8.82
C PRO A 81 15.31 26.87 -9.15
N LEU A 82 14.44 26.87 -10.16
CA LEU A 82 13.98 25.61 -10.77
C LEU A 82 15.13 25.00 -11.59
N PRO A 83 15.40 23.69 -11.48
CA PRO A 83 16.38 23.08 -12.36
C PRO A 83 15.95 23.29 -13.82
N TRP A 84 16.86 23.82 -14.65
CA TRP A 84 16.58 24.29 -16.02
C TRP A 84 15.85 23.26 -16.90
N ALA A 85 16.05 21.97 -16.63
CA ALA A 85 15.40 20.83 -17.30
C ALA A 85 13.86 20.83 -17.13
N PHE A 86 13.31 21.63 -16.21
CA PHE A 86 11.92 21.55 -15.79
C PHE A 86 11.14 22.87 -15.93
N SER A 87 11.73 23.86 -16.60
CA SER A 87 11.06 25.14 -16.89
C SER A 87 9.80 25.04 -17.76
N SER A 88 9.56 23.89 -18.41
CA SER A 88 8.51 23.66 -19.42
C SER A 88 7.22 22.98 -18.94
N TYR A 89 7.07 22.61 -17.66
CA TYR A 89 5.83 21.95 -17.17
C TYR A 89 4.62 22.91 -17.14
N ASP A 90 3.38 22.43 -17.08
CA ASP A 90 2.18 23.29 -17.10
C ASP A 90 2.09 24.15 -15.81
N LYS A 91 1.70 25.43 -15.92
CA LYS A 91 1.47 26.36 -14.78
C LYS A 91 0.20 26.03 -13.98
N LEU A 92 -0.82 25.43 -14.60
CA LEU A 92 -2.08 25.11 -13.93
C LEU A 92 -1.95 23.93 -12.96
N ALA A 93 -1.01 23.02 -13.22
CA ALA A 93 -0.64 21.93 -12.31
C ALA A 93 0.12 22.41 -11.04
N ARG A 94 0.35 23.73 -10.91
CA ARG A 94 1.20 24.37 -9.88
C ARG A 94 0.44 25.28 -8.91
N ALA A 95 -0.88 25.46 -9.09
CA ALA A 95 -1.68 26.37 -8.29
C ALA A 95 -2.10 25.75 -6.95
N GLY A 96 -1.60 26.26 -5.82
CA GLY A 96 -2.07 25.88 -4.46
C GLY A 96 -1.00 25.66 -3.38
N LEU A 97 0.27 25.91 -3.69
CA LEU A 97 1.40 25.38 -2.95
C LEU A 97 1.92 26.30 -1.82
N LYS A 98 2.52 25.69 -0.80
CA LYS A 98 3.18 26.37 0.34
C LYS A 98 4.54 25.71 0.55
N GLY A 99 5.57 26.47 0.92
CA GLY A 99 6.95 25.97 1.05
C GLY A 99 7.16 24.77 1.99
N SER A 100 8.40 24.26 2.07
CA SER A 100 8.78 23.03 2.79
C SER A 100 8.57 23.04 4.32
N GLU A 101 8.17 24.18 4.90
CA GLU A 101 7.99 24.36 6.34
C GLU A 101 7.03 23.32 6.96
N THR A 102 5.96 22.96 6.23
CA THR A 102 5.03 21.91 6.66
C THR A 102 5.72 20.57 6.84
N GLN A 103 6.54 20.16 5.86
CA GLN A 103 7.26 18.88 5.88
C GLN A 103 8.33 18.86 6.98
N VAL A 104 9.07 19.97 7.14
CA VAL A 104 10.09 20.11 8.19
C VAL A 104 9.46 19.99 9.58
N LYS A 105 8.35 20.72 9.83
CA LYS A 105 7.63 20.63 11.12
C LYS A 105 7.11 19.22 11.37
N PHE A 106 6.59 18.56 10.34
CA PHE A 106 6.08 17.20 10.45
C PHE A 106 7.21 16.21 10.80
N ALA A 107 8.31 16.24 10.06
CA ALA A 107 9.47 15.38 10.28
C ALA A 107 10.07 15.60 11.68
N GLN A 108 10.22 16.85 12.11
CA GLN A 108 10.68 17.17 13.47
C GLN A 108 9.76 16.58 14.54
N ALA A 109 8.43 16.74 14.40
CA ALA A 109 7.48 16.19 15.35
C ALA A 109 7.53 14.66 15.41
N LEU A 110 7.64 13.98 14.26
CA LEU A 110 7.78 12.51 14.21
C LEU A 110 9.08 12.04 14.84
N MET A 111 10.22 12.67 14.53
CA MET A 111 11.50 12.30 15.14
C MET A 111 11.46 12.45 16.65
N MET A 112 10.95 13.58 17.16
CA MET A 112 10.83 13.83 18.59
C MET A 112 9.92 12.79 19.25
N ALA A 113 8.74 12.53 18.68
CA ALA A 113 7.81 11.52 19.18
C ALA A 113 8.43 10.12 19.24
N PHE A 114 9.17 9.72 18.20
CA PHE A 114 9.81 8.40 18.16
C PHE A 114 10.86 8.25 19.26
N PHE A 115 11.74 9.25 19.43
CA PHE A 115 12.77 9.19 20.46
C PHE A 115 12.17 9.31 21.87
N ASP A 116 11.15 10.14 22.08
CA ASP A 116 10.51 10.25 23.38
C ASP A 116 9.78 8.96 23.77
N ALA A 117 9.14 8.29 22.82
CA ALA A 117 8.49 6.99 23.02
C ALA A 117 9.46 5.89 23.47
N HIS A 118 10.70 5.91 22.95
CA HIS A 118 11.61 4.77 23.08
C HIS A 118 12.85 5.03 23.95
N LEU A 119 13.20 6.30 24.22
CA LEU A 119 14.39 6.68 24.99
C LEU A 119 14.08 7.53 26.23
N SER A 120 13.00 8.31 26.22
CA SER A 120 12.70 9.29 27.28
C SER A 120 11.66 8.80 28.30
N GLY A 121 11.15 7.57 28.17
CA GLY A 121 10.14 7.00 29.07
C GLY A 121 8.70 7.47 28.83
N HIS A 122 8.45 8.15 27.71
CA HIS A 122 7.13 8.66 27.32
C HIS A 122 6.46 7.75 26.28
N ALA A 123 6.21 6.49 26.66
CA ALA A 123 5.71 5.45 25.76
C ALA A 123 4.40 5.81 25.04
N GLU A 124 3.60 6.73 25.59
CA GLU A 124 2.37 7.23 24.96
C GLU A 124 2.59 7.88 23.59
N TRP A 125 3.80 8.39 23.30
CA TRP A 125 4.10 8.97 21.98
C TRP A 125 4.13 7.92 20.86
N GLN A 126 4.22 6.64 21.19
CA GLN A 126 4.11 5.55 20.23
C GLN A 126 2.75 5.53 19.53
N HIS A 127 1.70 6.07 20.17
CA HIS A 127 0.37 6.24 19.58
C HIS A 127 0.38 7.09 18.30
N ILE A 128 1.38 7.93 18.07
CA ILE A 128 1.50 8.68 16.81
C ILE A 128 1.70 7.71 15.64
N PHE A 129 2.45 6.63 15.83
CA PHE A 129 2.77 5.65 14.79
C PHE A 129 1.71 4.55 14.66
N ASP A 130 0.94 4.31 15.72
CA ASP A 130 -0.10 3.29 15.73
C ASP A 130 -1.43 3.82 15.16
N PRO A 131 -1.95 3.24 14.05
CA PRO A 131 -3.16 3.70 13.40
C PRO A 131 -4.42 3.59 14.26
N GLN A 132 -4.40 2.80 15.33
CA GLN A 132 -5.49 2.73 16.30
C GLN A 132 -5.79 4.07 16.96
N TYR A 133 -4.76 4.89 17.13
CA TYR A 133 -4.89 6.16 17.79
C TYR A 133 -4.99 7.25 16.73
N ARG A 134 -5.98 8.12 16.90
CA ARG A 134 -6.13 9.29 16.03
C ARG A 134 -4.88 10.15 16.13
N LEU A 135 -4.35 10.56 14.98
CA LEU A 135 -3.26 11.54 14.96
C LEU A 135 -3.68 12.83 15.66
N PRO A 136 -2.78 13.46 16.45
CA PRO A 136 -3.02 14.78 17.00
C PRO A 136 -3.46 15.76 15.91
N SER A 137 -4.43 16.62 16.22
CA SER A 137 -5.02 17.53 15.23
C SER A 137 -3.97 18.43 14.58
N GLN A 138 -2.93 18.79 15.32
CA GLN A 138 -1.78 19.57 14.87
C GLN A 138 -0.98 18.87 13.76
N LEU A 139 -0.92 17.53 13.75
CA LEU A 139 -0.29 16.76 12.68
C LEU A 139 -1.30 16.50 11.55
N SER A 140 -2.50 16.03 11.89
CA SER A 140 -3.49 15.69 10.85
C SER A 140 -3.97 16.89 10.03
N SER A 141 -3.80 18.12 10.52
CA SER A 141 -4.11 19.35 9.76
C SER A 141 -2.99 19.76 8.79
N LEU A 142 -1.77 19.24 8.95
CA LEU A 142 -0.64 19.62 8.12
C LEU A 142 -0.65 18.90 6.77
N ALA A 143 -0.94 17.61 6.78
CA ALA A 143 -0.89 16.76 5.60
C ALA A 143 -1.68 15.47 5.79
N LYS A 144 -2.00 14.81 4.68
CA LYS A 144 -2.54 13.46 4.67
C LYS A 144 -1.42 12.47 4.97
N THR A 145 -1.74 11.40 5.69
CA THR A 145 -0.77 10.42 6.14
C THR A 145 -1.32 9.01 6.07
N SER A 146 -0.44 8.04 5.92
CA SER A 146 -0.75 6.63 6.13
C SER A 146 0.20 6.03 7.15
N ARG A 147 -0.30 5.04 7.90
CA ARG A 147 0.47 4.38 8.95
C ARG A 147 0.30 2.88 8.83
N GLU A 148 1.44 2.20 8.86
CA GLU A 148 1.56 0.76 8.99
C GLU A 148 2.29 0.51 10.29
N TYR A 149 1.80 -0.42 11.11
CA TYR A 149 2.32 -0.59 12.46
C TYR A 149 2.14 -2.02 12.96
N PHE A 150 3.22 -2.61 13.46
CA PHE A 150 3.23 -3.96 13.99
C PHE A 150 4.03 -4.09 15.28
N VAL A 151 3.47 -4.84 16.23
CA VAL A 151 4.16 -5.38 17.40
C VAL A 151 3.94 -6.89 17.38
N GLY A 152 4.99 -7.66 17.09
CA GLY A 152 4.82 -9.08 16.82
C GLY A 152 4.58 -9.94 18.06
N THR A 153 5.08 -9.57 19.24
CA THR A 153 4.91 -10.37 20.46
C THR A 153 3.46 -10.46 20.95
N ASN A 154 2.65 -9.45 20.63
CA ASN A 154 1.25 -9.38 21.06
C ASN A 154 0.27 -9.69 19.95
N SER A 155 0.74 -10.06 18.75
CA SER A 155 -0.11 -10.34 17.60
C SER A 155 0.25 -11.65 16.92
N ARG A 156 -0.77 -12.34 16.38
CA ARG A 156 -0.56 -13.55 15.55
C ARG A 156 -1.22 -13.38 14.19
N ALA A 157 -0.52 -13.74 13.12
CA ALA A 157 -1.12 -13.81 11.79
C ALA A 157 -2.15 -14.95 11.75
N VAL A 158 -3.32 -14.64 11.20
CA VAL A 158 -4.43 -15.58 11.02
C VAL A 158 -4.86 -15.71 9.55
N LEU A 159 -4.40 -14.82 8.67
CA LEU A 159 -4.50 -15.03 7.22
C LEU A 159 -3.26 -15.77 6.71
N ASN A 160 -3.48 -16.79 5.88
CA ASN A 160 -2.44 -17.45 5.11
C ASN A 160 -2.72 -17.27 3.61
N ALA A 161 -2.06 -16.29 2.99
CA ALA A 161 -2.25 -15.99 1.57
C ALA A 161 -1.94 -17.19 0.66
N ASP A 162 -0.93 -17.99 1.00
CA ASP A 162 -0.52 -19.13 0.18
C ASP A 162 -1.58 -20.24 0.13
N LYS A 163 -2.36 -20.43 1.20
CA LYS A 163 -3.44 -21.43 1.23
C LYS A 163 -4.67 -21.01 0.44
N VAL A 164 -4.94 -19.71 0.32
CA VAL A 164 -5.92 -19.19 -0.64
C VAL A 164 -5.36 -19.31 -2.07
N GLY A 165 -4.03 -19.23 -2.19
CA GLY A 165 -3.25 -19.08 -3.41
C GLY A 165 -3.10 -20.28 -4.36
N SER A 166 -3.26 -21.54 -3.95
CA SER A 166 -2.99 -22.64 -4.90
C SER A 166 -4.06 -22.82 -5.98
N SER A 167 -5.29 -22.33 -5.75
CA SER A 167 -6.40 -22.40 -6.71
C SER A 167 -7.08 -21.05 -6.97
N GLY A 168 -6.69 -20.01 -6.22
CA GLY A 168 -7.49 -18.80 -6.07
C GLY A 168 -8.82 -19.08 -5.36
N LEU A 169 -9.49 -18.00 -4.96
CA LEU A 169 -10.85 -18.00 -4.44
C LEU A 169 -11.70 -17.14 -5.37
N VAL A 170 -12.86 -17.64 -5.80
CA VAL A 170 -13.82 -16.88 -6.61
C VAL A 170 -15.19 -16.90 -5.93
N GLN A 171 -15.75 -15.73 -5.67
CA GLN A 171 -17.05 -15.58 -5.00
C GLN A 171 -17.71 -14.29 -5.47
N ASP A 172 -18.99 -14.34 -5.81
CA ASP A 172 -19.82 -13.17 -6.17
C ASP A 172 -19.17 -12.21 -7.19
N GLY A 173 -18.47 -12.76 -8.20
CA GLY A 173 -17.79 -11.96 -9.23
C GLY A 173 -16.49 -11.29 -8.77
N LEU A 174 -16.00 -11.65 -7.58
CA LEU A 174 -14.68 -11.31 -7.07
C LEU A 174 -13.75 -12.50 -7.19
N SER A 175 -12.47 -12.22 -7.40
CA SER A 175 -11.40 -13.22 -7.31
C SER A 175 -10.35 -12.77 -6.30
N ALA A 176 -9.86 -13.67 -5.45
CA ALA A 176 -8.68 -13.46 -4.63
C ALA A 176 -7.60 -14.46 -5.02
N GLN A 177 -6.40 -13.95 -5.29
CA GLN A 177 -5.23 -14.76 -5.58
C GLN A 177 -3.99 -14.16 -4.93
N THR A 178 -2.90 -14.91 -4.86
CA THR A 178 -1.64 -14.37 -4.32
C THR A 178 -1.17 -13.20 -5.18
N LEU A 179 -0.50 -12.23 -4.54
CA LEU A 179 0.14 -11.13 -5.24
C LEU A 179 1.11 -11.62 -6.31
N LEU A 180 1.87 -12.68 -6.03
CA LEU A 180 2.78 -13.26 -7.02
C LEU A 180 2.05 -13.77 -8.27
N MET A 181 0.92 -14.46 -8.11
CA MET A 181 0.09 -14.87 -9.25
C MET A 181 -0.50 -13.68 -9.99
N HIS A 182 -0.99 -12.67 -9.25
CA HIS A 182 -1.50 -11.46 -9.85
C HIS A 182 -0.45 -10.73 -10.68
N LEU A 183 0.77 -10.55 -10.15
CA LEU A 183 1.88 -9.96 -10.88
C LEU A 183 2.24 -10.77 -12.14
N ALA A 184 2.20 -12.10 -12.07
CA ALA A 184 2.42 -12.96 -13.23
C ALA A 184 1.33 -12.79 -14.31
N ASP A 185 0.07 -12.60 -13.91
CA ASP A 185 -1.02 -12.33 -14.86
C ASP A 185 -0.91 -10.94 -15.49
N GLU A 186 -0.56 -9.91 -14.70
CA GLU A 186 -0.29 -8.56 -15.20
C GLU A 186 0.90 -8.55 -16.17
N LEU A 187 1.95 -9.34 -15.92
CA LEU A 187 3.07 -9.52 -16.86
C LEU A 187 2.60 -10.12 -18.20
N LYS A 188 1.73 -11.14 -18.19
CA LYS A 188 1.16 -11.69 -19.43
C LYS A 188 0.34 -10.66 -20.20
N LEU A 189 -0.41 -9.81 -19.50
CA LEU A 189 -1.16 -8.72 -20.13
C LEU A 189 -0.21 -7.70 -20.78
N MET A 190 0.90 -7.36 -20.12
CA MET A 190 1.95 -6.52 -20.70
C MET A 190 2.63 -7.17 -21.91
N GLU A 191 2.95 -8.47 -21.86
CA GLU A 191 3.50 -9.19 -23.02
C GLU A 191 2.55 -9.16 -24.21
N LYS A 192 1.24 -9.35 -23.97
CA LYS A 192 0.23 -9.26 -25.01
C LYS A 192 0.19 -7.86 -25.64
N ALA A 193 0.18 -6.81 -24.82
CA ALA A 193 0.21 -5.42 -25.31
C ALA A 193 1.46 -5.12 -26.14
N LEU A 194 2.63 -5.63 -25.73
CA LEU A 194 3.87 -5.51 -26.50
C LEU A 194 3.84 -6.30 -27.82
N ALA A 195 3.17 -7.45 -27.84
CA ALA A 195 2.95 -8.22 -29.06
C ALA A 195 2.03 -7.47 -30.05
N ASP A 196 0.95 -6.85 -29.55
CA ASP A 196 0.06 -6.01 -30.35
C ASP A 196 0.80 -4.78 -30.90
N TYR A 197 1.66 -4.15 -30.09
CA TYR A 197 2.54 -3.06 -30.52
C TYR A 197 3.48 -3.49 -31.65
N ALA A 198 4.13 -4.66 -31.54
CA ALA A 198 4.98 -5.21 -32.60
C ALA A 198 4.18 -5.52 -33.88
N ALA A 199 2.99 -6.14 -33.73
CA ALA A 199 2.11 -6.49 -34.85
C ALA A 199 1.59 -5.25 -35.60
N SER A 200 1.49 -4.10 -34.94
CA SER A 200 1.14 -2.82 -35.58
C SER A 200 2.21 -2.27 -36.53
N GLY A 201 3.40 -2.89 -36.58
CA GLY A 201 4.55 -2.44 -37.36
C GLY A 201 5.36 -1.32 -36.68
N ALA A 202 4.99 -0.91 -35.46
CA ALA A 202 5.71 0.10 -34.69
C ALA A 202 7.11 -0.37 -34.24
N SER A 203 7.33 -1.68 -34.15
CA SER A 203 8.65 -2.27 -33.88
C SER A 203 8.85 -3.59 -34.61
N PRO A 204 10.06 -3.87 -35.13
CA PRO A 204 10.38 -5.17 -35.72
C PRO A 204 10.74 -6.24 -34.68
N ASN A 205 10.76 -5.90 -33.38
CA ASN A 205 11.16 -6.81 -32.32
C ASN A 205 9.96 -7.54 -31.72
N ILE A 206 10.19 -8.79 -31.33
CA ILE A 206 9.33 -9.55 -30.42
C ILE A 206 9.81 -9.27 -28.99
N TYR A 207 8.90 -8.91 -28.11
CA TYR A 207 9.22 -8.59 -26.72
C TYR A 207 8.76 -9.72 -25.79
N GLN A 208 9.51 -9.88 -24.70
CA GLN A 208 9.14 -10.69 -23.53
C GLN A 208 9.20 -9.79 -22.30
N ALA A 209 8.24 -9.95 -21.39
CA ALA A 209 8.20 -9.22 -20.13
C ALA A 209 8.50 -10.21 -18.99
N ALA A 210 9.49 -9.89 -18.17
CA ALA A 210 9.86 -10.72 -17.03
C ALA A 210 10.00 -9.86 -15.79
N LEU A 211 9.68 -10.44 -14.62
CA LEU A 211 10.10 -9.86 -13.36
C LEU A 211 11.62 -10.05 -13.20
N ALA A 212 12.32 -9.03 -12.75
CA ALA A 212 13.74 -9.10 -12.42
C ALA A 212 13.99 -10.15 -11.32
N GLU A 213 15.13 -10.83 -11.39
CA GLU A 213 15.52 -11.82 -10.38
C GLU A 213 15.85 -11.16 -9.03
N GLY A 214 15.66 -11.89 -7.94
CA GLY A 214 16.03 -11.45 -6.58
C GLY A 214 15.10 -10.42 -5.94
N GLN A 215 13.98 -10.09 -6.59
CA GLN A 215 12.93 -9.23 -6.04
C GLN A 215 12.28 -9.91 -4.83
N THR A 216 12.11 -9.17 -3.74
CA THR A 216 11.32 -9.62 -2.58
C THR A 216 9.90 -9.13 -2.77
N ILE A 217 8.95 -10.05 -2.86
CA ILE A 217 7.51 -9.73 -2.94
C ILE A 217 6.86 -10.33 -1.71
N HIS A 218 6.17 -9.51 -0.93
CA HIS A 218 5.48 -10.00 0.26
C HIS A 218 4.33 -10.93 -0.09
N PRO A 219 4.12 -12.00 0.69
CA PRO A 219 2.89 -12.78 0.61
C PRO A 219 1.72 -11.86 0.93
N ALA A 220 0.90 -11.60 -0.09
CA ALA A 220 -0.35 -10.86 0.03
C ALA A 220 -1.40 -11.51 -0.85
N LEU A 221 -2.67 -11.26 -0.55
CA LEU A 221 -3.78 -11.54 -1.45
C LEU A 221 -4.17 -10.28 -2.20
N VAL A 222 -4.48 -10.43 -3.47
CA VAL A 222 -5.09 -9.37 -4.28
C VAL A 222 -6.50 -9.82 -4.62
N ILE A 223 -7.47 -9.06 -4.14
CA ILE A 223 -8.89 -9.18 -4.46
C ILE A 223 -9.18 -8.28 -5.65
N THR A 224 -9.68 -8.85 -6.73
CA THR A 224 -10.07 -8.13 -7.94
C THR A 224 -11.52 -8.39 -8.32
N GLY A 225 -12.12 -7.41 -9.00
CA GLY A 225 -13.44 -7.52 -9.61
C GLY A 225 -13.59 -6.51 -10.73
N SER A 226 -14.22 -6.88 -11.83
CA SER A 226 -14.46 -5.94 -12.94
C SER A 226 -15.52 -4.90 -12.57
N GLU A 227 -15.55 -3.80 -13.32
CA GLU A 227 -16.70 -2.89 -13.29
C GLU A 227 -17.98 -3.62 -13.72
N LEU A 228 -19.11 -3.21 -13.16
CA LEU A 228 -20.45 -3.74 -13.42
C LEU A 228 -21.36 -2.66 -13.99
N SER A 229 -22.42 -3.08 -14.67
CA SER A 229 -23.41 -2.14 -15.24
C SER A 229 -24.30 -1.48 -14.18
N ALA A 230 -24.41 -2.07 -12.99
CA ALA A 230 -25.24 -1.58 -11.90
C ALA A 230 -24.58 -1.87 -10.54
N GLU A 231 -24.98 -1.08 -9.54
CA GLU A 231 -24.51 -1.22 -8.17
C GLU A 231 -24.95 -2.59 -7.62
N THR A 232 -23.99 -3.42 -7.23
CA THR A 232 -24.24 -4.81 -6.85
C THR A 232 -23.45 -5.13 -5.60
N LEU A 233 -24.10 -5.80 -4.65
CA LEU A 233 -23.44 -6.36 -3.48
C LEU A 233 -22.56 -7.53 -3.91
N ARG A 234 -21.26 -7.43 -3.67
CA ARG A 234 -20.29 -8.50 -3.91
C ARG A 234 -19.56 -8.82 -2.63
N LYS A 235 -19.37 -10.09 -2.33
CA LYS A 235 -18.72 -10.55 -1.09
C LYS A 235 -17.63 -11.54 -1.37
N ILE A 236 -16.59 -11.50 -0.55
CA ILE A 236 -15.54 -12.51 -0.55
C ILE A 236 -15.18 -12.86 0.90
N ASN A 237 -15.10 -14.16 1.18
CA ASN A 237 -14.78 -14.68 2.49
C ASN A 237 -13.32 -15.11 2.53
N LEU A 238 -12.47 -14.38 3.27
CA LEU A 238 -11.08 -14.75 3.47
C LEU A 238 -10.96 -15.70 4.67
N PRO A 239 -10.60 -16.97 4.47
CA PRO A 239 -10.52 -17.94 5.56
C PRO A 239 -9.41 -17.57 6.54
N LEU A 240 -9.71 -17.73 7.83
CA LEU A 240 -8.76 -17.50 8.91
C LEU A 240 -8.31 -18.82 9.55
N GLU A 241 -7.05 -18.85 9.96
CA GLU A 241 -6.39 -19.96 10.61
C GLU A 241 -6.06 -19.60 12.06
N GLY A 242 -6.30 -20.53 12.99
CA GLY A 242 -5.94 -20.33 14.40
C GLY A 242 -6.71 -19.21 15.09
N ALA A 243 -7.88 -18.82 14.56
CA ALA A 243 -8.77 -17.82 15.15
C ALA A 243 -9.86 -18.46 16.05
N ASN A 244 -9.51 -19.52 16.77
CA ASN A 244 -10.41 -20.33 17.62
C ASN A 244 -10.29 -20.03 19.12
N ASP A 245 -9.23 -19.35 19.55
CA ASP A 245 -9.04 -18.90 20.94
C ASP A 245 -8.85 -17.38 20.97
N LEU A 246 -9.90 -16.66 21.36
CA LEU A 246 -9.90 -15.19 21.40
C LEU A 246 -9.62 -14.65 22.81
N LYS A 247 -9.20 -15.49 23.76
CA LYS A 247 -8.95 -15.04 25.13
C LYS A 247 -7.87 -13.96 25.19
N GLY A 248 -8.24 -12.78 25.70
CA GLY A 248 -7.34 -11.62 25.77
C GLY A 248 -7.00 -11.00 24.41
N ILE A 249 -7.59 -11.48 23.31
CA ILE A 249 -7.52 -10.83 22.01
C ILE A 249 -8.50 -9.67 22.02
N TRP A 250 -8.02 -8.51 21.60
CA TRP A 250 -8.81 -7.28 21.58
C TRP A 250 -9.12 -6.83 20.16
N THR A 251 -8.16 -6.96 19.24
CA THR A 251 -8.32 -6.41 17.90
C THR A 251 -8.04 -7.43 16.80
N LEU A 252 -8.68 -7.17 15.65
CA LEU A 252 -8.35 -7.74 14.37
C LEU A 252 -7.70 -6.64 13.52
N ASP A 253 -6.45 -6.87 13.11
CA ASP A 253 -5.64 -5.90 12.38
C ASP A 253 -5.53 -6.37 10.91
N MET A 254 -5.85 -5.52 9.94
CA MET A 254 -5.74 -5.80 8.51
C MET A 254 -4.76 -4.81 7.87
N SER A 255 -3.73 -5.30 7.17
CA SER A 255 -2.83 -4.47 6.36
C SER A 255 -3.30 -4.42 4.91
N LEU A 256 -3.70 -3.23 4.46
CA LEU A 256 -4.53 -3.04 3.27
C LEU A 256 -3.94 -2.03 2.29
N ALA A 257 -4.09 -2.31 1.00
CA ALA A 257 -3.76 -1.36 -0.05
C ALA A 257 -4.72 -1.41 -1.23
N VAL A 258 -5.01 -0.26 -1.84
CA VAL A 258 -5.88 -0.17 -3.03
C VAL A 258 -5.04 0.22 -4.24
N ARG A 259 -5.31 -0.42 -5.38
CA ARG A 259 -4.74 -0.04 -6.68
C ARG A 259 -5.73 0.85 -7.42
N LYS A 260 -5.27 1.97 -7.98
CA LYS A 260 -6.11 2.91 -8.74
C LYS A 260 -5.59 3.19 -10.16
N ASP A 261 -4.67 2.36 -10.64
CA ASP A 261 -4.04 2.56 -11.94
C ASP A 261 -4.01 1.24 -12.74
N CYS A 262 -3.70 1.32 -14.01
CA CYS A 262 -3.79 0.23 -14.98
C CYS A 262 -2.48 0.07 -15.75
N TYR A 263 -2.47 -0.85 -16.73
CA TYR A 263 -1.39 -0.95 -17.71
C TYR A 263 -1.97 -0.80 -19.12
N GLY A 264 -1.39 0.10 -19.89
CA GLY A 264 -1.53 0.18 -21.34
C GLY A 264 -0.25 0.80 -21.89
N PHE A 265 0.24 0.38 -23.05
CA PHE A 265 1.40 1.00 -23.67
C PHE A 265 0.96 1.85 -24.86
N ASP A 266 1.37 3.11 -24.89
CA ASP A 266 1.19 3.95 -26.06
C ASP A 266 2.31 3.71 -27.11
N ARG A 267 2.29 4.50 -28.19
CA ARG A 267 3.30 4.37 -29.26
C ARG A 267 4.73 4.66 -28.80
N ALA A 268 4.91 5.40 -27.71
CA ALA A 268 6.18 5.72 -27.09
C ALA A 268 6.58 4.72 -25.98
N MET A 269 5.86 3.60 -25.85
CA MET A 269 6.01 2.64 -24.74
C MET A 269 5.80 3.29 -23.36
N THR A 270 5.02 4.37 -23.31
CA THR A 270 4.62 4.98 -22.05
C THR A 270 3.35 4.34 -21.55
N ILE A 271 3.18 4.30 -20.22
CA ILE A 271 1.98 3.75 -19.62
C ILE A 271 0.84 4.75 -19.88
N ASP A 272 -0.08 4.41 -20.78
CA ASP A 272 -1.27 5.19 -21.11
C ASP A 272 -2.48 4.26 -21.06
N CYS A 273 -3.24 4.36 -19.99
CA CYS A 273 -4.50 3.66 -19.84
C CYS A 273 -5.42 4.50 -18.96
N GLU A 274 -6.73 4.35 -19.19
CA GLU A 274 -7.72 5.04 -18.39
C GLU A 274 -7.71 4.46 -16.98
N ARG A 275 -7.34 5.29 -15.99
CA ARG A 275 -7.28 4.89 -14.59
C ARG A 275 -8.66 4.37 -14.17
N PRO A 276 -8.79 3.09 -13.78
CA PRO A 276 -10.07 2.56 -13.39
C PRO A 276 -10.56 3.31 -12.15
N ASP A 277 -11.83 3.71 -12.15
CA ASP A 277 -12.49 4.16 -10.92
C ASP A 277 -12.68 2.92 -10.04
N VAL A 278 -11.75 2.74 -9.10
CA VAL A 278 -11.71 1.57 -8.20
C VAL A 278 -12.43 1.90 -6.89
N GLU A 279 -13.22 0.94 -6.43
CA GLU A 279 -13.84 1.00 -5.11
C GLU A 279 -12.78 0.85 -4.01
N ALA A 280 -12.67 1.88 -3.17
CA ALA A 280 -11.77 1.89 -2.02
C ALA A 280 -12.51 1.71 -0.70
N GLU A 281 -13.84 1.61 -0.74
CA GLU A 281 -14.71 1.58 0.41
C GLU A 281 -15.50 0.29 0.44
N PHE A 282 -15.46 -0.35 1.59
CA PHE A 282 -16.08 -1.64 1.80
C PHE A 282 -16.44 -1.81 3.26
N GLU A 283 -17.24 -2.83 3.49
CA GLU A 283 -17.61 -3.26 4.82
C GLU A 283 -16.87 -4.55 5.17
N VAL A 284 -16.52 -4.67 6.45
CA VAL A 284 -15.91 -5.86 7.03
C VAL A 284 -16.91 -6.48 8.00
N ALA A 285 -17.13 -7.78 7.89
CA ALA A 285 -17.85 -8.57 8.87
C ALA A 285 -17.06 -9.85 9.19
N LEU A 286 -17.43 -10.55 10.24
CA LEU A 286 -16.80 -11.80 10.65
C LEU A 286 -17.79 -12.95 10.53
N GLU A 287 -17.39 -14.02 9.85
CA GLU A 287 -18.10 -15.30 9.89
C GLU A 287 -17.55 -16.12 11.05
N LEU A 288 -18.42 -16.53 11.97
CA LEU A 288 -18.06 -17.36 13.12
C LEU A 288 -18.10 -18.84 12.76
N ALA A 289 -17.45 -19.69 13.56
CA ALA A 289 -17.38 -21.13 13.33
C ALA A 289 -18.75 -21.83 13.39
N ASP A 290 -19.73 -21.22 14.06
CA ASP A 290 -21.12 -21.69 14.09
C ASP A 290 -21.98 -21.24 12.88
N GLY A 291 -21.37 -20.51 11.94
CA GLY A 291 -22.01 -20.00 10.72
C GLY A 291 -22.72 -18.66 10.86
N ARG A 292 -22.76 -18.06 12.07
CA ARG A 292 -23.26 -16.68 12.23
C ARG A 292 -22.33 -15.70 11.52
N VAL A 293 -22.89 -14.65 10.93
CA VAL A 293 -22.14 -13.51 10.40
C VAL A 293 -22.46 -12.29 11.27
N THR A 294 -21.43 -11.57 11.71
CA THR A 294 -21.59 -10.38 12.54
C THR A 294 -22.20 -9.21 11.76
N ALA A 295 -22.59 -8.15 12.48
CA ALA A 295 -22.88 -6.88 11.82
C ALA A 295 -21.62 -6.38 11.06
N PRO A 296 -21.79 -5.77 9.88
CA PRO A 296 -20.69 -5.15 9.17
C PRO A 296 -20.24 -3.85 9.85
N VAL A 297 -18.94 -3.54 9.72
CA VAL A 297 -18.35 -2.25 10.08
C VAL A 297 -17.74 -1.62 8.83
N SER A 298 -17.82 -0.30 8.67
CA SER A 298 -17.27 0.38 7.50
C SER A 298 -15.76 0.57 7.65
N ILE A 299 -14.99 0.30 6.59
CA ILE A 299 -13.55 0.58 6.59
C ILE A 299 -13.26 2.07 6.86
N ARG A 300 -14.15 2.96 6.42
CA ARG A 300 -14.03 4.43 6.56
C ARG A 300 -13.92 4.89 8.02
N ASP A 301 -14.49 4.12 8.95
CA ASP A 301 -14.48 4.47 10.37
C ASP A 301 -13.10 4.25 10.99
N TYR A 302 -12.23 3.49 10.32
CA TYR A 302 -10.90 3.09 10.82
C TYR A 302 -9.77 3.69 10.01
N VAL A 303 -9.86 3.62 8.68
CA VAL A 303 -8.79 4.08 7.80
C VAL A 303 -9.33 4.59 6.47
N LYS A 304 -8.67 5.62 5.94
CA LYS A 304 -8.91 6.09 4.59
C LYS A 304 -7.81 5.55 3.68
N LEU A 305 -8.18 4.64 2.78
CA LEU A 305 -7.27 4.03 1.80
C LEU A 305 -6.97 5.00 0.65
N ASP A 306 -6.18 6.02 0.99
CA ASP A 306 -5.67 7.07 0.10
C ASP A 306 -4.34 6.68 -0.56
N ASN A 307 -3.81 5.49 -0.27
CA ASN A 307 -2.57 5.02 -0.86
C ASN A 307 -2.72 4.88 -2.37
N PHE A 308 -1.93 5.66 -3.08
CA PHE A 308 -1.92 5.76 -4.53
C PHE A 308 -0.71 5.01 -5.06
N HIS A 309 -0.96 3.91 -5.77
CA HIS A 309 0.06 3.20 -6.55
C HIS A 309 -0.32 3.31 -8.01
N SER A 310 0.50 4.02 -8.78
CA SER A 310 0.32 4.16 -10.22
C SER A 310 0.84 2.94 -11.00
N ARG A 311 1.78 2.16 -10.42
CA ARG A 311 2.48 1.08 -11.11
C ARG A 311 2.87 -0.01 -10.11
N PHE A 312 2.73 -1.29 -10.47
CA PHE A 312 3.44 -2.39 -9.77
C PHE A 312 4.82 -2.66 -10.37
N PHE A 313 5.11 -2.09 -11.54
CA PHE A 313 6.33 -2.37 -12.26
C PHE A 313 7.03 -1.09 -12.69
N ALA A 314 8.34 -1.05 -12.49
CA ALA A 314 9.22 -0.13 -13.19
C ALA A 314 10.08 -0.93 -14.18
N GLN A 315 10.22 -0.43 -15.41
CA GLN A 315 11.17 -1.03 -16.35
C GLN A 315 12.59 -0.86 -15.80
N LEU A 316 13.27 -1.96 -15.54
CA LEU A 316 14.65 -1.97 -15.05
C LEU A 316 15.63 -1.87 -16.21
N ARG A 317 15.48 -2.74 -17.21
CA ARG A 317 16.36 -2.81 -18.38
C ARG A 317 15.69 -3.53 -19.54
N MET A 318 16.24 -3.31 -20.73
CA MET A 318 15.90 -4.06 -21.93
C MET A 318 17.17 -4.69 -22.49
N GLU A 319 17.14 -5.99 -22.78
CA GLU A 319 18.27 -6.71 -23.36
C GLU A 319 17.88 -7.49 -24.61
N SER A 320 18.88 -7.78 -25.45
CA SER A 320 18.69 -8.62 -26.64
C SER A 320 18.87 -10.08 -26.28
N ILE A 321 17.86 -10.90 -26.52
CA ILE A 321 17.86 -12.35 -26.21
C ILE A 321 17.87 -13.23 -27.47
N GLY A 322 18.15 -12.63 -28.62
CA GLY A 322 18.21 -13.29 -29.91
C GLY A 322 17.94 -12.34 -31.06
N SER A 323 18.03 -12.85 -32.29
CA SER A 323 17.71 -12.08 -33.49
C SER A 323 16.25 -11.65 -33.47
N GLY A 324 16.01 -10.33 -33.43
CA GLY A 324 14.67 -9.74 -33.38
C GLY A 324 13.91 -10.01 -32.08
N LYS A 325 14.57 -10.46 -31.01
CA LYS A 325 13.93 -10.72 -29.70
C LYS A 325 14.55 -9.85 -28.61
N LYS A 326 13.69 -9.18 -27.85
CA LYS A 326 14.04 -8.35 -26.70
C LYS A 326 13.37 -8.88 -25.44
N ARG A 327 14.08 -8.86 -24.33
CA ARG A 327 13.49 -9.06 -22.99
C ARG A 327 13.49 -7.74 -22.25
N ILE A 328 12.36 -7.40 -21.65
CA ILE A 328 12.21 -6.26 -20.75
C ILE A 328 12.10 -6.83 -19.34
N ASP A 329 13.09 -6.52 -18.51
CA ASP A 329 13.08 -6.89 -17.09
C ASP A 329 12.39 -5.77 -16.31
N TYR A 330 11.41 -6.12 -15.50
CA TYR A 330 10.63 -5.22 -14.66
C TYR A 330 10.96 -5.44 -13.18
N THR A 331 11.17 -4.35 -12.45
CA THR A 331 11.27 -4.35 -10.98
C THR A 331 9.88 -4.20 -10.38
N TYR A 332 9.58 -4.95 -9.32
CA TYR A 332 8.32 -4.80 -8.59
C TYR A 332 8.38 -3.52 -7.74
N LEU A 333 7.33 -2.72 -7.80
CA LEU A 333 7.16 -1.56 -6.92
C LEU A 333 6.32 -1.97 -5.72
N PRO A 334 6.87 -1.91 -4.49
CA PRO A 334 6.19 -2.33 -3.29
C PRO A 334 4.93 -1.51 -3.02
N PHE A 335 3.98 -2.17 -2.36
CA PHE A 335 2.81 -1.49 -1.81
C PHE A 335 3.15 -0.78 -0.50
N LEU A 336 2.59 0.41 -0.32
CA LEU A 336 2.52 1.09 0.96
C LEU A 336 1.18 0.70 1.59
N TYR A 337 1.22 -0.24 2.52
CA TYR A 337 0.01 -0.69 3.20
C TYR A 337 -0.42 0.33 4.26
N GLN A 338 -1.70 0.25 4.64
CA GLN A 338 -2.23 0.92 5.81
C GLN A 338 -2.85 -0.13 6.72
N SER A 339 -2.59 -0.04 8.02
CA SER A 339 -3.22 -0.95 8.97
C SER A 339 -4.57 -0.39 9.42
N ALA A 340 -5.64 -1.17 9.20
CA ALA A 340 -6.94 -0.98 9.83
C ALA A 340 -7.01 -1.87 11.07
N ARG A 341 -7.24 -1.29 12.25
CA ARG A 341 -7.35 -2.02 13.51
C ARG A 341 -8.78 -1.98 14.03
N PHE A 342 -9.49 -3.10 13.93
CA PHE A 342 -10.88 -3.23 14.35
C PHE A 342 -10.94 -3.79 15.77
N GLU A 343 -11.72 -3.19 16.68
CA GLU A 343 -11.97 -3.83 17.97
C GLU A 343 -12.96 -4.97 17.80
N LEU A 344 -12.70 -6.12 18.42
CA LEU A 344 -13.59 -7.28 18.31
C LEU A 344 -15.01 -6.99 18.86
N SER A 345 -15.13 -6.03 19.78
CA SER A 345 -16.40 -5.55 20.29
C SER A 345 -17.27 -4.86 19.24
N ASP A 346 -16.68 -4.24 18.21
CA ASP A 346 -17.43 -3.57 17.15
C ASP A 346 -18.22 -4.56 16.29
N PHE A 347 -17.75 -5.81 16.24
CA PHE A 347 -18.45 -6.94 15.62
C PHE A 347 -19.38 -7.69 16.59
N GLY A 348 -19.40 -7.32 17.88
CA GLY A 348 -20.12 -8.05 18.93
C GLY A 348 -19.56 -9.44 19.22
N VAL A 349 -18.27 -9.67 18.93
CA VAL A 349 -17.58 -10.95 19.16
C VAL A 349 -17.19 -11.09 20.63
N LYS A 350 -17.35 -12.30 21.17
CA LYS A 350 -16.99 -12.66 22.55
C LYS A 350 -15.71 -13.49 22.56
N GLU A 351 -15.00 -13.52 23.69
CA GLU A 351 -13.80 -14.35 23.85
C GLU A 351 -14.04 -15.85 23.62
N SER A 352 -15.28 -16.33 23.83
CA SER A 352 -15.67 -17.72 23.60
C SER A 352 -15.99 -18.05 22.15
N ASP A 353 -16.13 -17.05 21.27
CA ASP A 353 -16.40 -17.28 19.87
C ASP A 353 -15.13 -17.77 19.14
N SER A 354 -15.33 -18.39 17.98
CA SER A 354 -14.27 -18.74 17.05
C SER A 354 -14.58 -18.10 15.70
N ILE A 355 -13.62 -17.39 15.11
CA ILE A 355 -13.78 -16.72 13.81
C ILE A 355 -13.30 -17.68 12.73
N LYS A 356 -14.14 -17.91 11.73
CA LYS A 356 -13.87 -18.78 10.58
C LYS A 356 -13.31 -17.99 9.41
N SER A 357 -13.88 -16.82 9.11
CA SER A 357 -13.46 -16.00 7.98
C SER A 357 -13.71 -14.51 8.22
N VAL A 358 -12.97 -13.66 7.52
CA VAL A 358 -13.31 -12.26 7.33
C VAL A 358 -14.11 -12.12 6.04
N VAL A 359 -15.30 -11.52 6.14
CA VAL A 359 -16.19 -11.25 5.02
C VAL A 359 -15.99 -9.80 4.60
N ILE A 360 -15.47 -9.59 3.39
CA ILE A 360 -15.32 -8.26 2.81
C ILE A 360 -16.46 -8.06 1.81
N SER A 361 -17.22 -6.98 1.98
CA SER A 361 -18.40 -6.68 1.17
C SER A 361 -18.25 -5.33 0.46
N PHE A 362 -18.49 -5.33 -0.85
CA PHE A 362 -18.50 -4.13 -1.69
C PHE A 362 -19.91 -3.92 -2.24
N GLN A 363 -20.49 -2.76 -1.97
CA GLN A 363 -21.77 -2.34 -2.54
C GLN A 363 -21.46 -1.27 -3.60
N SER A 364 -21.01 -1.73 -4.77
CA SER A 364 -20.47 -0.83 -5.79
C SER A 364 -20.51 -1.43 -7.18
N LYS A 365 -20.69 -0.57 -8.18
CA LYS A 365 -20.53 -0.92 -9.59
C LYS A 365 -19.08 -0.80 -10.08
N LYS A 366 -18.23 -0.10 -9.33
CA LYS A 366 -16.84 0.18 -9.69
C LYS A 366 -15.99 -1.08 -9.80
N ALA A 367 -14.84 -0.98 -10.45
CA ALA A 367 -13.84 -2.04 -10.37
C ALA A 367 -13.33 -2.20 -8.93
N ILE A 368 -12.82 -3.37 -8.57
CA ILE A 368 -12.25 -3.66 -7.25
C ILE A 368 -10.81 -4.13 -7.46
N ALA A 369 -9.89 -3.58 -6.66
CA ALA A 369 -8.50 -3.99 -6.61
C ALA A 369 -7.92 -3.69 -5.22
N LEU A 370 -8.12 -4.63 -4.30
CA LEU A 370 -7.72 -4.53 -2.89
C LEU A 370 -6.63 -5.58 -2.59
N ALA A 371 -5.46 -5.13 -2.17
CA ALA A 371 -4.44 -5.99 -1.60
C ALA A 371 -4.62 -6.11 -0.08
N VAL A 372 -4.52 -7.35 0.42
CA VAL A 372 -4.54 -7.71 1.84
C VAL A 372 -3.25 -8.46 2.13
N GLU A 373 -2.30 -7.81 2.79
CA GLU A 373 -1.02 -8.42 3.13
C GLU A 373 -1.20 -9.39 4.31
N SER A 374 -1.80 -8.90 5.39
CA SER A 374 -1.96 -9.67 6.61
C SER A 374 -3.29 -9.39 7.28
N ILE A 375 -3.80 -10.40 7.97
CA ILE A 375 -4.85 -10.28 8.97
C ILE A 375 -4.27 -10.88 10.24
N ARG A 376 -4.29 -10.12 11.33
CA ARG A 376 -3.71 -10.50 12.61
C ARG A 376 -4.72 -10.35 13.73
N LEU A 377 -4.60 -11.19 14.73
CA LEU A 377 -5.31 -11.03 16.00
C LEU A 377 -4.32 -10.54 17.04
N SER A 378 -4.63 -9.42 17.70
CA SER A 378 -3.74 -8.75 18.63
C SER A 378 -4.33 -8.71 20.04
N LYS A 379 -3.49 -8.94 21.05
CA LYS A 379 -3.85 -8.82 22.46
C LYS A 379 -3.90 -7.36 22.87
N LYS A 380 -4.62 -7.09 23.96
CA LYS A 380 -4.53 -5.82 24.65
C LYS A 380 -3.17 -5.70 25.33
N ASP A 381 -2.44 -4.62 25.04
CA ASP A 381 -1.17 -4.26 25.67
C ASP A 381 -1.33 -3.95 27.17
#